data_AF-A0A931QS38-F1
#
_entry.id   AF-A0A931QS38-F1
#
_cell.length_a   1.000
_cell.length_b   1.000
_cell.length_c   1.000
_cell.angle_alpha   90.00
_cell.angle_beta   90.00
_cell.angle_gamma   90.00
#
_symmetry.space_group_name_H-M   'P 1'
#
loop_
_entity.id
_entity.type
_entity.pdbx_description
1 polymer ?
#
loop_
_entity_poly.entity_id
_entity_poly.type
_entity_poly.pdbx_seq_one_letter_code
_entity_poly.pdbx_strand_id
1 'polypeptide(L)'
;MKKFLILLAVLAIVSCSNKKEIHELLKDEYQASYIPQPQKDSVLNVDKNHHKEILVLLNNGIDEEVIKEYFNLTDVKYKEVINELYGEGLIKKDEENKFVPACMIVDGQNGAQIKNEVKNVSRIFAEIIVDRYSQIKAAYSKIPSFKNIPFDSSAGLIINNAVLNGLQTKNINEKFVKADPPKHGARRYYFLLQRKNYFSSNEKIFEASKADEKKIEEMTSITSEDILNQLEINRPLFVKNFLNSPYKDKVSFREWFVWIYQFACKDAVEILKQRKFIK
;
A
#
# COMPACT_ATOMS: atom_id res chain seq x y z
N MET A 1 27.35 6.11 -48.33
CA MET A 1 26.22 6.88 -47.78
C MET A 1 24.95 6.06 -47.48
N LYS A 2 24.62 5.00 -48.23
CA LYS A 2 23.40 4.19 -47.96
C LYS A 2 23.42 3.33 -46.67
N LYS A 3 24.59 2.96 -46.13
CA LYS A 3 24.69 2.19 -44.87
C LYS A 3 24.50 3.04 -43.60
N PHE A 4 24.61 4.37 -43.69
CA PHE A 4 24.46 5.27 -42.54
C PHE A 4 22.99 5.64 -42.27
N LEU A 5 22.12 5.57 -43.29
CA LEU A 5 20.69 5.84 -43.17
C LEU A 5 19.91 4.72 -42.46
N ILE A 6 20.39 3.47 -42.48
CA ILE A 6 19.72 2.34 -41.83
C ILE A 6 19.94 2.39 -40.30
N LEU A 7 21.07 2.93 -39.82
CA LEU A 7 21.35 3.06 -38.39
C LEU A 7 20.47 4.13 -37.70
N LEU A 8 20.16 5.24 -38.41
CA LEU A 8 19.25 6.28 -37.90
C LEU A 8 17.79 5.81 -37.82
N ALA A 9 17.36 4.92 -38.72
CA ALA A 9 15.99 4.38 -38.70
C ALA A 9 15.76 3.43 -37.51
N VAL A 10 16.77 2.64 -37.11
CA VAL A 10 16.66 1.73 -35.96
C VAL A 10 16.62 2.49 -34.63
N LEU A 11 17.37 3.58 -34.50
CA LEU A 11 17.34 4.44 -33.29
C LEU A 11 16.01 5.19 -33.11
N ALA A 12 15.37 5.62 -34.20
CA ALA A 12 14.07 6.30 -34.15
C ALA A 12 12.92 5.35 -33.74
N ILE A 13 12.99 4.07 -34.12
CA ILE A 13 11.96 3.08 -33.76
C ILE A 13 12.01 2.73 -32.26
N VAL A 14 13.21 2.64 -31.67
CA VAL A 14 13.39 2.35 -30.23
C VAL A 14 12.94 3.52 -29.34
N SER A 15 13.22 4.76 -29.73
CA SER A 15 12.77 5.93 -28.96
C SER A 15 11.23 6.07 -28.96
N CYS A 16 10.57 5.79 -30.10
CA CYS A 16 9.11 5.79 -30.17
C CYS A 16 8.45 4.64 -29.41
N SER A 17 9.05 3.44 -29.38
CA SER A 17 8.52 2.32 -28.60
C SER A 17 8.58 2.62 -27.11
N ASN A 18 9.71 3.14 -26.62
CA ASN A 18 9.91 3.43 -25.20
C ASN A 18 9.00 4.56 -24.72
N LYS A 19 8.78 5.61 -25.52
CA LYS A 19 7.84 6.69 -25.17
C LYS A 19 6.41 6.19 -25.09
N LYS A 20 5.98 5.33 -26.03
CA LYS A 20 4.65 4.71 -25.99
C LYS A 20 4.47 3.83 -24.76
N GLU A 21 5.50 3.09 -24.38
CA GLU A 21 5.53 2.28 -23.16
C GLU A 21 5.45 3.13 -21.89
N ILE A 22 6.26 4.20 -21.77
CA ILE A 22 6.21 5.11 -20.61
C ILE A 22 4.85 5.79 -20.46
N HIS A 23 4.27 6.27 -21.57
CA HIS A 23 2.93 6.84 -21.54
C HIS A 23 1.89 5.85 -21.02
N GLU A 24 1.98 4.57 -21.40
CA GLU A 24 1.09 3.52 -20.89
C GLU A 24 1.31 3.21 -19.40
N LEU A 25 2.55 3.27 -18.91
CA LEU A 25 2.89 3.05 -17.50
C LEU A 25 2.40 4.20 -16.59
N LEU A 26 2.44 5.44 -17.11
CA LEU A 26 2.10 6.66 -16.39
C LEU A 26 0.70 7.20 -16.70
N LYS A 27 -0.08 6.53 -17.56
CA LYS A 27 -1.47 6.97 -17.90
C LYS A 27 -2.39 6.97 -16.68
N ASP A 28 -2.09 6.11 -15.71
CA ASP A 28 -2.91 5.90 -14.54
C ASP A 28 -2.44 6.77 -13.38
N GLU A 29 -3.40 7.22 -12.56
CA GLU A 29 -3.06 7.99 -11.37
C GLU A 29 -2.57 7.06 -10.25
N TYR A 30 -1.40 7.38 -9.71
CA TYR A 30 -0.83 6.73 -8.52
C TYR A 30 -1.02 7.61 -7.28
N GLN A 31 -1.25 6.95 -6.15
CA GLN A 31 -1.33 7.57 -4.82
C GLN A 31 -0.32 6.93 -3.88
N ALA A 32 0.31 7.77 -3.06
CA ALA A 32 1.14 7.32 -1.95
C ALA A 32 0.30 7.07 -0.70
N SER A 33 0.68 6.08 0.09
CA SER A 33 0.04 5.72 1.36
C SER A 33 1.10 5.37 2.39
N TYR A 34 0.81 5.70 3.65
CA TYR A 34 1.79 5.64 4.74
C TYR A 34 1.15 5.02 5.98
N ILE A 35 1.89 4.15 6.69
CA ILE A 35 1.46 3.57 7.97
C ILE A 35 2.61 3.58 8.98
N PRO A 36 2.49 4.28 10.12
CA PRO A 36 1.49 5.30 10.40
C PRO A 36 1.64 6.51 9.45
N GLN A 37 0.61 7.36 9.38
CA GLN A 37 0.68 8.58 8.58
C GLN A 37 1.70 9.56 9.22
N PRO A 38 2.80 9.91 8.52
CA PRO A 38 3.76 10.88 9.02
C PRO A 38 3.21 12.30 8.94
N GLN A 39 3.80 13.22 9.71
CA GLN A 39 3.58 14.65 9.53
C GLN A 39 4.06 15.06 8.13
N LYS A 40 3.26 15.86 7.43
CA LYS A 40 3.43 16.17 5.99
C LYS A 40 4.82 16.73 5.64
N ASP A 41 5.43 17.50 6.54
CA ASP A 41 6.74 18.13 6.33
C ASP A 41 7.90 17.32 6.93
N SER A 42 7.62 16.11 7.42
CA SER A 42 8.60 15.24 8.07
C SER A 42 9.11 14.09 7.19
N VAL A 43 8.61 14.00 5.96
CA VAL A 43 8.93 12.96 4.97
C VAL A 43 9.01 13.57 3.58
N LEU A 44 9.65 12.84 2.65
CA LEU A 44 9.73 13.24 1.25
C LEU A 44 8.34 13.39 0.63
N ASN A 45 8.10 14.53 -0.02
CA ASN A 45 6.89 14.73 -0.81
C ASN A 45 7.06 14.08 -2.20
N VAL A 46 6.51 12.87 -2.35
CA VAL A 46 6.62 12.08 -3.59
C VAL A 46 5.74 12.61 -4.75
N ASP A 47 4.87 13.59 -4.51
CA ASP A 47 4.09 14.26 -5.57
C ASP A 47 4.88 15.40 -6.24
N LYS A 48 6.07 15.73 -5.74
CA LYS A 48 6.96 16.74 -6.32
C LYS A 48 8.08 16.09 -7.12
N ASN A 49 8.71 16.87 -7.98
CA ASN A 49 9.95 16.53 -8.69
C ASN A 49 9.91 15.18 -9.44
N HIS A 50 8.74 14.76 -9.92
CA HIS A 50 8.53 13.48 -10.60
C HIS A 50 8.88 12.22 -9.79
N HIS A 51 8.96 12.31 -8.46
CA HIS A 51 9.37 11.19 -7.60
C HIS A 51 8.52 9.93 -7.79
N LYS A 52 7.19 10.08 -7.74
CA LYS A 52 6.29 8.94 -7.92
C LYS A 52 6.39 8.34 -9.32
N GLU A 53 6.51 9.17 -10.36
CA GLU A 53 6.62 8.69 -11.73
C GLU A 53 7.93 7.93 -11.92
N ILE A 54 9.04 8.48 -11.41
CA ILE A 54 10.35 7.82 -11.47
C ILE A 54 10.33 6.50 -10.70
N LEU A 55 9.69 6.42 -9.53
CA LEU A 55 9.49 5.15 -8.82
C LEU A 55 8.75 4.11 -9.68
N VAL A 56 7.69 4.52 -10.39
CA VAL A 56 6.94 3.63 -11.30
C VAL A 56 7.83 3.18 -12.47
N LEU A 57 8.62 4.07 -13.07
CA LEU A 57 9.50 3.73 -14.18
C LEU A 57 10.63 2.79 -13.75
N LEU A 58 11.27 3.05 -12.60
CA LEU A 58 12.27 2.15 -12.02
C LEU A 58 11.68 0.78 -11.68
N ASN A 59 10.42 0.71 -11.21
CA ASN A 59 9.74 -0.57 -10.97
C ASN A 59 9.59 -1.43 -12.22
N ASN A 60 9.46 -0.78 -13.38
CA ASN A 60 9.31 -1.42 -14.69
C ASN A 60 10.65 -1.54 -15.44
N GLY A 61 11.78 -1.24 -14.78
CA GLY A 61 13.11 -1.42 -15.36
C GLY A 61 13.46 -0.43 -16.47
N ILE A 62 12.80 0.74 -16.52
CA ILE A 62 13.11 1.77 -17.51
C ILE A 62 14.46 2.42 -17.17
N ASP A 63 15.35 2.49 -18.17
CA ASP A 63 16.71 3.01 -18.03
C ASP A 63 16.76 4.52 -17.72
N GLU A 64 17.80 4.93 -16.99
CA GLU A 64 18.07 6.33 -16.62
C GLU A 64 18.00 7.28 -17.81
N GLU A 65 18.67 6.98 -18.93
CA GLU A 65 18.71 7.86 -20.10
C GLU A 65 17.32 8.07 -20.69
N VAL A 66 16.48 7.04 -20.69
CA VAL A 66 15.11 7.09 -21.19
C VAL A 66 14.24 7.93 -20.26
N ILE A 67 14.40 7.80 -18.93
CA ILE A 67 13.72 8.62 -17.94
C ILE A 67 14.10 10.10 -18.10
N LYS A 68 15.40 10.40 -18.24
CA LYS A 68 15.92 11.75 -18.43
C LYS A 68 15.37 12.38 -19.71
N GLU A 69 15.36 11.65 -20.82
CA GLU A 69 14.81 12.13 -22.09
C GLU A 69 13.31 12.44 -21.95
N TYR A 70 12.54 11.53 -21.34
CA TYR A 70 11.08 11.68 -21.22
C TYR A 70 10.67 12.90 -20.40
N PHE A 71 11.34 13.14 -19.27
CA PHE A 71 11.06 14.29 -18.40
C PHE A 71 11.89 15.54 -18.73
N ASN A 72 12.71 15.49 -19.79
CA ASN A 72 13.67 16.55 -20.14
C ASN A 72 14.54 16.98 -18.94
N LEU A 73 15.08 15.99 -18.20
CA LEU A 73 15.91 16.22 -17.01
C LEU A 73 17.38 16.33 -17.38
N THR A 74 18.07 17.29 -16.77
CA THR A 74 19.54 17.33 -16.78
C THR A 74 20.09 16.24 -15.85
N ASP A 75 21.34 15.84 -16.05
CA ASP A 75 22.03 14.92 -15.14
C ASP A 75 22.03 15.42 -13.68
N VAL A 76 22.17 16.73 -13.49
CA VAL A 76 22.11 17.36 -12.15
C VAL A 76 20.73 17.15 -11.55
N LYS A 77 19.67 17.43 -12.29
CA LYS A 77 18.30 17.32 -11.75
C LYS A 77 17.90 15.87 -11.50
N TYR A 78 18.30 14.96 -12.39
CA TYR A 78 18.07 13.53 -12.18
C TYR A 78 18.80 13.02 -10.93
N LYS A 79 20.07 13.41 -10.73
CA LYS A 79 20.83 13.07 -9.53
C LYS A 79 20.21 13.64 -8.26
N GLU A 80 19.67 14.86 -8.27
CA GLU A 80 18.92 15.41 -7.14
C GLU A 80 17.74 14.51 -6.77
N VAL A 81 16.89 14.16 -7.74
CA VAL A 81 15.73 13.29 -7.53
C VAL A 81 16.14 11.91 -6.99
N ILE A 82 17.15 11.29 -7.61
CA ILE A 82 17.66 9.99 -7.16
C ILE A 82 18.24 10.08 -5.75
N ASN A 83 18.96 11.14 -5.41
CA ASN A 83 19.50 11.35 -4.06
C ASN A 83 18.38 11.56 -3.03
N GLU A 84 17.32 12.29 -3.37
CA GLU A 84 16.14 12.47 -2.52
C GLU A 84 15.44 11.12 -2.25
N LEU A 85 15.17 10.34 -3.31
CA LEU A 85 14.55 9.01 -3.19
C LEU A 85 15.43 8.00 -2.43
N TYR A 86 16.74 8.01 -2.70
CA TYR A 86 17.70 7.12 -2.05
C TYR A 86 17.91 7.51 -0.58
N GLY A 87 18.01 8.80 -0.29
CA GLY A 87 18.12 9.32 1.08
C GLY A 87 16.89 9.02 1.94
N GLU A 88 15.70 9.02 1.33
CA GLU A 88 14.47 8.56 1.99
C GLU A 88 14.38 7.03 2.09
N GLY A 89 15.25 6.29 1.40
CA GLY A 89 15.23 4.82 1.38
C GLY A 89 14.08 4.23 0.58
N LEU A 90 13.53 4.97 -0.40
CA LEU A 90 12.48 4.50 -1.31
C LEU A 90 13.06 3.78 -2.54
N ILE A 91 14.35 3.96 -2.80
CA ILE A 91 15.12 3.20 -3.79
C ILE A 91 16.42 2.69 -3.19
N LYS A 92 16.98 1.66 -3.81
CA LYS A 92 18.30 1.12 -3.52
C LYS A 92 19.01 0.72 -4.80
N LYS A 93 20.27 0.33 -4.69
CA LYS A 93 20.98 -0.30 -5.81
C LYS A 93 20.84 -1.82 -5.73
N ASP A 94 20.60 -2.45 -6.87
CA ASP A 94 20.66 -3.90 -7.01
C ASP A 94 22.11 -4.39 -7.20
N GLU A 95 22.28 -5.69 -7.45
CA GLU A 95 23.58 -6.34 -7.69
C GLU A 95 24.28 -5.82 -8.96
N GLU A 96 23.53 -5.28 -9.92
CA GLU A 96 24.03 -4.67 -11.15
C GLU A 96 24.28 -3.15 -11.00
N ASN A 97 24.20 -2.62 -9.77
CA ASN A 97 24.36 -1.20 -9.46
C ASN A 97 23.30 -0.29 -10.12
N LYS A 98 22.15 -0.85 -10.54
CA LYS A 98 20.99 -0.12 -11.04
C LYS A 98 20.07 0.29 -9.90
N PHE A 99 19.44 1.45 -10.02
CA PHE A 99 18.45 1.88 -9.03
C PHE A 99 17.14 1.10 -9.21
N VAL A 100 16.67 0.52 -8.11
CA VAL A 100 15.40 -0.22 -8.04
C VAL A 100 14.59 0.25 -6.83
N PRO A 101 13.26 0.13 -6.87
CA PRO A 101 12.43 0.44 -5.70
C PRO A 101 12.79 -0.42 -4.49
N ALA A 102 12.85 0.22 -3.33
CA ALA A 102 13.00 -0.40 -2.02
C ALA A 102 11.70 -0.32 -1.20
N CYS A 103 10.57 -0.21 -1.89
CA CYS A 103 9.23 -0.10 -1.33
C CYS A 103 8.23 -0.85 -2.21
N MET A 104 7.00 -1.03 -1.71
CA MET A 104 5.93 -1.64 -2.51
C MET A 104 5.35 -0.64 -3.52
N ILE A 105 5.35 -1.04 -4.78
CA ILE A 105 4.67 -0.36 -5.87
C ILE A 105 3.60 -1.31 -6.44
N VAL A 106 2.33 -0.92 -6.33
CA VAL A 106 1.20 -1.71 -6.80
C VAL A 106 0.66 -1.12 -8.09
N ASP A 107 0.92 -1.82 -9.19
CA ASP A 107 0.57 -1.45 -10.55
C ASP A 107 -0.50 -2.39 -11.13
N GLY A 108 -0.63 -2.36 -12.47
CA GLY A 108 -1.61 -3.17 -13.19
C GLY A 108 -1.43 -4.67 -13.03
N GLN A 109 -0.17 -5.10 -13.10
CA GLN A 109 0.20 -6.51 -13.20
C GLN A 109 0.16 -7.16 -11.82
N ASN A 110 0.86 -6.57 -10.85
CA ASN A 110 0.95 -7.15 -9.51
C ASN A 110 -0.32 -6.91 -8.68
N GLY A 111 -1.10 -5.86 -8.96
CA GLY A 111 -2.33 -5.57 -8.23
C GLY A 111 -3.41 -6.65 -8.41
N ALA A 112 -3.49 -7.27 -9.60
CA ALA A 112 -4.42 -8.37 -9.85
C ALA A 112 -4.01 -9.65 -9.09
N GLN A 113 -2.71 -9.92 -9.02
CA GLN A 113 -2.16 -11.01 -8.22
C GLN A 113 -2.46 -10.82 -6.73
N ILE A 114 -2.15 -9.65 -6.16
CA ILE A 114 -2.43 -9.33 -4.76
C ILE A 114 -3.92 -9.50 -4.45
N LYS A 115 -4.81 -8.99 -5.31
CA LYS A 115 -6.27 -9.18 -5.15
C LYS A 115 -6.63 -10.65 -5.05
N ASN A 116 -6.01 -11.53 -5.83
CA ASN A 116 -6.27 -12.95 -5.75
C ASN A 116 -5.70 -13.60 -4.49
N GLU A 117 -4.51 -13.19 -4.06
CA GLU A 117 -3.83 -13.70 -2.86
C GLU A 117 -4.59 -13.39 -1.58
N VAL A 118 -5.23 -12.22 -1.48
CA VAL A 118 -5.94 -11.82 -0.25
C VAL A 118 -7.33 -12.47 -0.10
N LYS A 119 -7.98 -12.92 -1.18
CA LYS A 119 -9.39 -13.37 -1.20
C LYS A 119 -9.78 -14.29 -0.03
N ASN A 120 -8.95 -15.30 0.25
CA ASN A 120 -9.27 -16.27 1.30
C ASN A 120 -9.22 -15.63 2.69
N VAL A 121 -8.22 -14.80 2.94
CA VAL A 121 -8.04 -14.09 4.21
C VAL A 121 -9.11 -13.01 4.37
N SER A 122 -9.44 -12.28 3.30
CA SER A 122 -10.55 -11.32 3.29
C SER A 122 -11.87 -11.98 3.67
N ARG A 123 -12.15 -13.19 3.15
CA ARG A 123 -13.35 -13.96 3.49
C ARG A 123 -13.38 -14.35 4.96
N ILE A 124 -12.26 -14.85 5.49
CA ILE A 124 -12.12 -15.20 6.90
C ILE A 124 -12.36 -13.97 7.79
N PHE A 125 -11.79 -12.82 7.44
CA PHE A 125 -12.04 -11.58 8.17
C PHE A 125 -13.51 -11.18 8.14
N ALA A 126 -14.16 -11.25 6.97
CA ALA A 126 -15.59 -10.98 6.85
C ALA A 126 -16.43 -11.94 7.72
N GLU A 127 -16.07 -13.23 7.77
CA GLU A 127 -16.75 -14.23 8.62
C GLU A 127 -16.57 -13.93 10.12
N ILE A 128 -15.36 -13.58 10.56
CA ILE A 128 -15.13 -13.11 11.94
C ILE A 128 -16.01 -11.90 12.27
N ILE A 129 -16.12 -10.93 11.37
CA ILE A 129 -16.98 -9.76 11.59
C ILE A 129 -18.45 -10.18 11.70
N VAL A 130 -18.93 -11.08 10.84
CA VAL A 130 -20.31 -11.58 10.89
C VAL A 130 -20.59 -12.26 12.23
N ASP A 131 -19.69 -13.13 12.68
CA ASP A 131 -19.83 -13.88 13.93
C ASP A 131 -19.79 -12.98 15.17
N ARG A 132 -19.10 -11.84 15.09
CA ARG A 132 -18.95 -10.87 16.18
C ARG A 132 -19.84 -9.64 16.02
N TYR A 133 -20.67 -9.58 14.99
CA TYR A 133 -21.39 -8.36 14.58
C TYR A 133 -22.24 -7.76 15.70
N SER A 134 -23.00 -8.60 16.42
CA SER A 134 -23.85 -8.16 17.53
C SER A 134 -23.05 -7.56 18.69
N GLN A 135 -21.87 -8.14 18.98
CA GLN A 135 -20.96 -7.66 20.02
C GLN A 135 -20.33 -6.32 19.60
N ILE A 136 -19.90 -6.20 18.34
CA ILE A 136 -19.37 -4.95 17.77
C ILE A 136 -20.42 -3.84 17.86
N LYS A 137 -21.66 -4.11 17.44
CA LYS A 137 -22.78 -3.15 17.51
C LYS A 137 -23.09 -2.74 18.96
N ALA A 138 -23.02 -3.67 19.90
CA ALA A 138 -23.20 -3.39 21.32
C ALA A 138 -22.03 -2.63 21.97
N ALA A 139 -20.80 -2.77 21.45
CA ALA A 139 -19.65 -1.97 21.90
C ALA A 139 -19.72 -0.55 21.32
N TYR A 140 -20.08 -0.43 20.04
CA TYR A 140 -20.27 0.86 19.36
C TYR A 140 -21.26 1.78 20.09
N SER A 141 -22.39 1.24 20.57
CA SER A 141 -23.41 2.03 21.27
C SER A 141 -22.93 2.66 22.59
N LYS A 142 -21.78 2.21 23.11
CA LYS A 142 -21.16 2.74 24.33
C LYS A 142 -20.17 3.87 24.06
N ILE A 143 -19.90 4.20 22.79
CA ILE A 143 -18.98 5.27 22.40
C ILE A 143 -19.70 6.63 22.49
N PRO A 144 -19.30 7.54 23.41
CA PRO A 144 -20.01 8.79 23.65
C PRO A 144 -20.23 9.64 22.40
N SER A 145 -19.21 9.81 21.56
CA SER A 145 -19.31 10.62 20.34
C SER A 145 -20.26 10.04 19.28
N PHE A 146 -20.65 8.77 19.41
CA PHE A 146 -21.55 8.08 18.50
C PHE A 146 -22.97 7.87 19.03
N LYS A 147 -23.30 8.42 20.20
CA LYS A 147 -24.61 8.24 20.84
C LYS A 147 -25.80 8.53 19.91
N ASN A 148 -25.65 9.50 19.00
CA ASN A 148 -26.70 9.93 18.08
C ASN A 148 -26.48 9.47 16.61
N ILE A 149 -25.49 8.61 16.36
CA ILE A 149 -25.17 8.11 15.03
C ILE A 149 -25.53 6.62 14.99
N PRO A 150 -26.55 6.20 14.23
CA PRO A 150 -26.91 4.79 14.10
C PRO A 150 -25.73 3.97 13.58
N PHE A 151 -25.49 2.80 14.17
CA PHE A 151 -24.40 1.91 13.75
C PHE A 151 -24.47 1.57 12.26
N ASP A 152 -25.66 1.26 11.74
CA ASP A 152 -25.81 0.81 10.35
C ASP A 152 -25.46 1.92 9.33
N SER A 153 -25.44 3.19 9.75
CA SER A 153 -25.01 4.33 8.93
C SER A 153 -23.49 4.54 8.94
N SER A 154 -22.79 4.00 9.93
CA SER A 154 -21.34 4.14 10.13
C SER A 154 -20.59 2.81 10.06
N ALA A 155 -21.27 1.68 9.91
CA ALA A 155 -20.73 0.33 10.06
C ALA A 155 -19.53 0.07 9.15
N GLY A 156 -19.59 0.48 7.87
CA GLY A 156 -18.45 0.38 6.94
C GLY A 156 -17.20 1.07 7.47
N LEU A 157 -17.34 2.33 7.88
CA LEU A 157 -16.25 3.12 8.42
C LEU A 157 -15.71 2.55 9.74
N ILE A 158 -16.60 2.12 10.65
CA ILE A 158 -16.21 1.58 11.96
C ILE A 158 -15.50 0.23 11.80
N ILE A 159 -16.05 -0.67 11.00
CA ILE A 159 -15.46 -1.98 10.76
C ILE A 159 -14.11 -1.82 10.06
N ASN A 160 -14.04 -0.97 9.03
CA ASN A 160 -12.78 -0.69 8.35
C ASN A 160 -11.75 -0.08 9.31
N ASN A 161 -12.04 1.07 9.92
CA ASN A 161 -11.04 1.87 10.63
C ASN A 161 -10.73 1.40 12.05
N ALA A 162 -11.70 0.87 12.78
CA ALA A 162 -11.51 0.47 14.17
C ALA A 162 -11.31 -1.04 14.31
N VAL A 163 -12.19 -1.84 13.71
CA VAL A 163 -12.21 -3.29 13.95
C VAL A 163 -11.13 -4.03 13.15
N LEU A 164 -10.99 -3.71 11.86
CA LEU A 164 -10.04 -4.37 10.96
C LEU A 164 -8.75 -3.58 10.75
N ASN A 165 -8.75 -2.25 10.91
CA ASN A 165 -7.58 -1.40 10.67
C ASN A 165 -7.27 -0.55 11.91
N GLY A 166 -6.59 0.58 11.74
CA GLY A 166 -6.30 1.53 12.81
C GLY A 166 -5.59 0.87 14.00
N LEU A 167 -6.29 0.74 15.12
CA LEU A 167 -5.78 0.07 16.33
C LEU A 167 -5.44 -1.40 16.09
N GLN A 168 -6.17 -2.10 15.23
CA GLN A 168 -5.84 -3.47 14.88
C GLN A 168 -4.48 -3.55 14.15
N THR A 169 -4.10 -2.55 13.37
CA THR A 169 -2.76 -2.49 12.73
C THR A 169 -1.64 -2.41 13.76
N LYS A 170 -1.87 -1.75 14.91
CA LYS A 170 -0.93 -1.79 16.05
C LYS A 170 -0.81 -3.21 16.59
N ASN A 171 -1.93 -3.90 16.83
CA ASN A 171 -1.92 -5.31 17.25
C ASN A 171 -1.18 -6.21 16.26
N ILE A 172 -1.39 -6.02 14.96
CA ILE A 172 -0.68 -6.77 13.91
C ILE A 172 0.83 -6.53 13.99
N ASN A 173 1.27 -5.28 14.13
CA ASN A 173 2.68 -4.95 14.24
C ASN A 173 3.32 -5.57 15.49
N GLU A 174 2.66 -5.45 16.65
CA GLU A 174 3.21 -5.90 17.93
C GLU A 174 3.16 -7.43 18.10
N LYS A 175 2.08 -8.08 17.64
CA LYS A 175 1.81 -9.49 17.96
C LYS A 175 2.04 -10.46 16.80
N PHE A 176 1.88 -10.02 15.55
CA PHE A 176 2.07 -10.89 14.38
C PHE A 176 3.38 -10.61 13.63
N VAL A 177 3.63 -9.35 13.27
CA VAL A 177 4.85 -8.93 12.54
C VAL A 177 6.06 -8.89 13.48
N LYS A 178 5.84 -8.43 14.72
CA LYS A 178 6.82 -8.33 15.81
C LYS A 178 8.05 -7.50 15.41
N ALA A 179 7.82 -6.37 14.75
CA ALA A 179 8.88 -5.42 14.38
C ALA A 179 8.33 -4.00 14.22
N ASP A 180 9.24 -3.03 14.39
CA ASP A 180 8.98 -1.65 14.03
C ASP A 180 8.89 -1.48 12.50
N PRO A 181 8.15 -0.47 12.02
CA PRO A 181 8.18 -0.08 10.60
C PRO A 181 9.61 0.24 10.12
N PRO A 182 9.89 0.05 8.82
CA PRO A 182 11.20 0.35 8.24
C PRO A 182 11.52 1.84 8.39
N LYS A 183 12.82 2.15 8.43
CA LYS A 183 13.30 3.52 8.54
C LYS A 183 13.35 4.13 7.14
N HIS A 184 12.67 5.26 6.97
CA HIS A 184 12.73 6.10 5.79
C HIS A 184 13.11 7.52 6.23
N GLY A 185 14.26 8.00 5.76
CA GLY A 185 14.86 9.23 6.25
C GLY A 185 15.02 9.22 7.78
N ALA A 186 14.40 10.20 8.45
CA ALA A 186 14.41 10.33 9.92
C ALA A 186 13.24 9.62 10.63
N ARG A 187 12.33 8.99 9.88
CA ARG A 187 11.06 8.45 10.39
C ARG A 187 10.97 6.95 10.19
N ARG A 188 9.96 6.34 10.82
CA ARG A 188 9.60 4.94 10.65
C ARG A 188 8.15 4.86 10.17
N TYR A 189 7.95 4.34 8.97
CA TYR A 189 6.63 4.11 8.39
C TYR A 189 6.75 3.05 7.29
N TYR A 190 5.64 2.37 7.00
CA TYR A 190 5.50 1.59 5.78
C TYR A 190 5.08 2.53 4.65
N PHE A 191 5.70 2.42 3.48
CA PHE A 191 5.36 3.17 2.28
C PHE A 191 4.72 2.28 1.23
N LEU A 192 3.68 2.78 0.57
CA LEU A 192 3.07 2.15 -0.59
C LEU A 192 2.80 3.21 -1.65
N LEU A 193 3.22 2.94 -2.88
CA LEU A 193 2.72 3.65 -4.05
C LEU A 193 1.77 2.71 -4.79
N GLN A 194 0.52 3.12 -5.02
CA GLN A 194 -0.47 2.27 -5.68
C GLN A 194 -1.28 3.03 -6.72
N ARG A 195 -1.70 2.35 -7.78
CA ARG A 195 -2.73 2.89 -8.69
C ARG A 195 -4.04 3.10 -7.95
N LYS A 196 -4.67 4.28 -8.09
CA LYS A 196 -5.88 4.67 -7.32
C LYS A 196 -7.05 3.69 -7.43
N ASN A 197 -7.17 3.00 -8.57
CA ASN A 197 -8.31 2.12 -8.87
C ASN A 197 -8.17 0.67 -8.36
N TYR A 198 -7.07 0.32 -7.67
CA TYR A 198 -6.90 -1.06 -7.18
C TYR A 198 -7.54 -1.28 -5.81
N PHE A 199 -7.27 -0.40 -4.85
CA PHE A 199 -7.75 -0.48 -3.47
C PHE A 199 -8.18 0.92 -3.00
N SER A 200 -9.19 1.48 -3.66
CA SER A 200 -9.74 2.81 -3.34
C SER A 200 -10.28 2.85 -1.92
N SER A 201 -9.89 3.86 -1.15
CA SER A 201 -10.55 4.23 0.10
C SER A 201 -10.57 5.74 0.20
N ASN A 202 -11.69 6.37 -0.14
CA ASN A 202 -11.96 7.78 0.15
C ASN A 202 -12.54 7.98 1.56
N GLU A 203 -12.44 6.96 2.43
CA GLU A 203 -13.03 7.03 3.76
C GLU A 203 -12.17 7.92 4.65
N LYS A 204 -12.75 9.03 5.11
CA LYS A 204 -12.12 9.88 6.13
C LYS A 204 -11.83 9.02 7.36
N ILE A 205 -10.58 9.06 7.82
CA ILE A 205 -10.18 8.46 9.08
C ILE A 205 -10.98 9.14 10.19
N PHE A 206 -11.62 8.35 11.04
CA PHE A 206 -12.26 8.87 12.24
C PHE A 206 -11.19 9.26 13.25
N GLU A 207 -11.07 10.55 13.56
CA GLU A 207 -10.26 11.02 14.68
C GLU A 207 -11.07 10.87 15.96
N ALA A 208 -10.72 9.84 16.74
CA ALA A 208 -11.34 9.59 18.04
C ALA A 208 -10.93 10.67 19.04
N SER A 209 -11.87 11.11 19.87
CA SER A 209 -11.50 11.86 21.08
C SER A 209 -10.78 10.93 22.06
N LYS A 210 -9.96 11.47 22.96
CA LYS A 210 -9.34 10.69 24.05
C LYS A 210 -10.37 9.92 24.90
N ALA A 211 -11.60 10.44 25.00
CA ALA A 211 -12.68 9.77 25.72
C ALA A 211 -13.24 8.55 24.98
N ASP A 212 -13.15 8.54 23.65
CA ASP A 212 -13.61 7.42 22.81
C ASP A 212 -12.52 6.35 22.62
N GLU A 213 -11.23 6.71 22.68
CA GLU A 213 -10.08 5.82 22.43
C GLU A 213 -10.22 4.47 23.14
N LYS A 214 -10.44 4.47 24.47
CA LYS A 214 -10.59 3.24 25.26
C LYS A 214 -11.78 2.39 24.79
N LYS A 215 -12.89 3.01 24.39
CA LYS A 215 -14.08 2.27 23.92
C LYS A 215 -13.87 1.69 22.53
N ILE A 216 -13.08 2.36 21.70
CA ILE A 216 -12.69 1.86 20.39
C ILE A 216 -11.68 0.71 20.55
N GLU A 217 -10.75 0.78 21.51
CA GLU A 217 -9.88 -0.34 21.87
C GLU A 217 -10.67 -1.56 22.36
N GLU A 218 -11.64 -1.36 23.26
CA GLU A 218 -12.55 -2.41 23.73
C GLU A 218 -13.34 -3.05 22.57
N MET A 219 -13.76 -2.27 21.57
CA MET A 219 -14.45 -2.79 20.40
C MET A 219 -13.51 -3.54 19.44
N THR A 220 -12.28 -3.05 19.27
CA THR A 220 -11.26 -3.68 18.43
C THR A 220 -10.92 -5.08 18.97
N SER A 221 -10.78 -5.20 20.29
CA SER A 221 -10.37 -6.44 20.96
C SER A 221 -11.35 -7.59 20.77
N ILE A 222 -12.62 -7.31 20.43
CA ILE A 222 -13.65 -8.32 20.14
C ILE A 222 -13.21 -9.29 19.04
N THR A 223 -12.43 -8.81 18.07
CA THR A 223 -11.99 -9.60 16.91
C THR A 223 -10.49 -9.87 16.89
N SER A 224 -9.72 -9.20 17.75
CA SER A 224 -8.26 -9.19 17.66
C SER A 224 -7.65 -10.59 17.78
N GLU A 225 -8.13 -11.41 18.72
CA GLU A 225 -7.60 -12.77 18.93
C GLU A 225 -7.94 -13.68 17.75
N ASP A 226 -9.18 -13.67 17.27
CA ASP A 226 -9.62 -14.45 16.12
C ASP A 226 -8.80 -14.09 14.86
N ILE A 227 -8.61 -12.79 14.60
CA ILE A 227 -7.79 -12.30 13.49
C ILE A 227 -6.34 -12.79 13.62
N LEU A 228 -5.72 -12.61 14.79
CA LEU A 228 -4.33 -13.01 15.02
C LEU A 228 -4.14 -14.52 14.84
N ASN A 229 -5.05 -15.32 15.40
CA ASN A 229 -5.01 -16.77 15.26
C ASN A 229 -5.12 -17.21 13.80
N GLN A 230 -6.03 -16.61 13.03
CA GLN A 230 -6.17 -16.91 11.61
C GLN A 230 -4.93 -16.48 10.80
N LEU A 231 -4.33 -15.34 11.14
CA LEU A 231 -3.09 -14.92 10.51
C LEU A 231 -1.93 -15.89 10.81
N GLU A 232 -1.81 -16.38 12.04
CA GLU A 232 -0.79 -17.38 12.41
C GLU A 232 -1.01 -18.71 11.69
N ILE A 233 -2.25 -19.20 11.62
CA ILE A 233 -2.60 -20.41 10.86
C ILE A 233 -2.19 -20.26 9.39
N ASN A 234 -2.40 -19.07 8.80
CA ASN A 234 -2.08 -18.80 7.40
C ASN A 234 -0.64 -18.30 7.17
N ARG A 235 0.20 -18.19 8.20
CA ARG A 235 1.58 -17.70 8.08
C ARG A 235 2.41 -18.41 7.00
N PRO A 236 2.39 -19.76 6.88
CA PRO A 236 3.14 -20.44 5.82
C PRO A 236 2.71 -20.01 4.42
N LEU A 237 1.42 -19.77 4.20
CA LEU A 237 0.89 -19.28 2.93
C LEU A 237 1.39 -17.87 2.63
N PHE A 238 1.38 -16.96 3.62
CA PHE A 238 1.92 -15.62 3.46
C PHE A 238 3.41 -15.63 3.10
N VAL A 239 4.21 -16.46 3.78
CA VAL A 239 5.63 -16.61 3.46
C VAL A 239 5.83 -17.12 2.03
N LYS A 240 5.05 -18.14 1.62
CA LYS A 240 5.08 -18.65 0.25
C LYS A 240 4.72 -17.57 -0.77
N ASN A 241 3.67 -16.81 -0.53
CA ASN A 241 3.24 -15.74 -1.46
C ASN A 241 4.31 -14.65 -1.56
N PHE A 242 4.88 -14.21 -0.43
CA PHE A 242 5.97 -13.24 -0.42
C PHE A 242 7.17 -13.71 -1.22
N LEU A 243 7.65 -14.94 -1.00
CA LEU A 243 8.81 -15.51 -1.71
C LEU A 243 8.59 -15.67 -3.22
N ASN A 244 7.33 -15.77 -3.67
CA ASN A 244 6.96 -15.82 -5.08
C ASN A 244 6.53 -14.45 -5.65
N SER A 245 6.54 -13.40 -4.83
CA SER A 245 6.13 -12.07 -5.24
C SER A 245 7.29 -11.30 -5.89
N PRO A 246 7.01 -10.29 -6.73
CA PRO A 246 8.04 -9.38 -7.26
C PRO A 246 8.68 -8.49 -6.19
N TYR A 247 8.23 -8.60 -4.93
CA TYR A 247 8.67 -7.77 -3.80
C TYR A 247 9.73 -8.44 -2.95
N LYS A 248 10.00 -9.74 -3.13
CA LYS A 248 10.87 -10.54 -2.24
C LYS A 248 12.28 -9.95 -2.09
N ASP A 249 12.80 -9.38 -3.17
CA ASP A 249 14.13 -8.77 -3.24
C ASP A 249 14.07 -7.24 -3.09
N LYS A 250 12.87 -6.65 -2.98
CA LYS A 250 12.65 -5.20 -2.90
C LYS A 250 12.45 -4.75 -1.45
N VAL A 251 11.55 -5.43 -0.73
CA VAL A 251 11.14 -5.12 0.65
C VAL A 251 11.24 -6.35 1.54
N SER A 252 11.14 -6.15 2.86
CA SER A 252 11.06 -7.27 3.80
C SER A 252 9.67 -7.94 3.78
N PHE A 253 9.59 -9.21 4.21
CA PHE A 253 8.31 -9.90 4.44
C PHE A 253 7.37 -9.07 5.32
N ARG A 254 7.92 -8.37 6.31
CA ARG A 254 7.16 -7.61 7.30
C ARG A 254 6.46 -6.42 6.66
N GLU A 255 7.20 -5.64 5.90
CA GLU A 255 6.67 -4.50 5.14
C GLU A 255 5.66 -4.96 4.10
N TRP A 256 5.98 -6.04 3.38
CA TRP A 256 5.04 -6.65 2.44
C TRP A 256 3.73 -7.05 3.12
N PHE A 257 3.83 -7.78 4.24
CA PHE A 257 2.69 -8.35 4.93
C PHE A 257 1.74 -7.27 5.46
N VAL A 258 2.26 -6.15 5.97
CA VAL A 258 1.40 -5.06 6.46
C VAL A 258 0.49 -4.55 5.35
N TRP A 259 0.99 -4.39 4.13
CA TRP A 259 0.13 -3.97 3.01
C TRP A 259 -0.83 -5.05 2.57
N ILE A 260 -0.41 -6.32 2.52
CA ILE A 260 -1.31 -7.45 2.26
C ILE A 260 -2.47 -7.50 3.25
N TYR A 261 -2.17 -7.28 4.54
CA TYR A 261 -3.18 -7.16 5.59
C TYR A 261 -4.16 -6.02 5.31
N GLN A 262 -3.65 -4.83 4.97
CA GLN A 262 -4.49 -3.67 4.63
C GLN A 262 -5.43 -3.95 3.44
N PHE A 263 -4.92 -4.64 2.41
CA PHE A 263 -5.73 -5.04 1.26
C PHE A 263 -6.79 -6.07 1.62
N ALA A 264 -6.46 -7.06 2.46
CA ALA A 264 -7.42 -8.04 2.96
C ALA A 264 -8.53 -7.38 3.79
N CYS A 265 -8.21 -6.40 4.64
CA CYS A 265 -9.20 -5.65 5.41
C CYS A 265 -10.17 -4.88 4.51
N LYS A 266 -9.65 -4.18 3.49
CA LYS A 266 -10.48 -3.45 2.52
C LYS A 266 -11.41 -4.39 1.75
N ASP A 267 -10.89 -5.51 1.26
CA ASP A 267 -11.67 -6.49 0.52
C ASP A 267 -12.71 -7.21 1.42
N ALA A 268 -12.40 -7.43 2.70
CA ALA A 268 -13.37 -7.95 3.67
C ALA A 268 -14.57 -7.02 3.86
N VAL A 269 -14.34 -5.70 3.93
CA VAL A 269 -15.40 -4.69 4.01
C VAL A 269 -16.28 -4.74 2.75
N GLU A 270 -15.67 -4.87 1.57
CA GLU A 270 -16.42 -5.00 0.31
C GLU A 270 -17.25 -6.30 0.27
N ILE A 271 -16.72 -7.42 0.79
CA ILE A 271 -17.50 -8.67 0.94
C ILE A 271 -18.72 -8.44 1.85
N LEU A 272 -18.55 -7.75 2.97
CA LEU A 272 -19.66 -7.45 3.89
C LEU A 272 -20.73 -6.56 3.23
N LYS A 273 -20.33 -5.56 2.44
CA LYS A 273 -21.24 -4.72 1.64
C LYS A 273 -21.99 -5.53 0.58
N GLN A 274 -21.29 -6.36 -0.18
CA GLN A 274 -21.89 -7.24 -1.21
C GLN A 274 -22.92 -8.20 -0.61
N ARG A 275 -22.63 -8.73 0.59
CA ARG A 275 -23.55 -9.60 1.34
C ARG A 275 -24.65 -8.83 2.08
N LYS A 276 -24.71 -7.50 1.96
CA LYS A 276 -25.68 -6.61 2.61
C LYS A 276 -25.68 -6.67 4.15
N PHE A 277 -24.55 -7.02 4.76
CA PHE A 277 -24.37 -6.94 6.21
C PHE A 277 -24.11 -5.51 6.69
N ILE A 278 -23.52 -4.68 5.82
CA ILE A 278 -23.24 -3.26 6.03
C ILE A 278 -23.53 -2.49 4.74
N LYS A 279 -23.69 -1.17 4.85
CA LYS A 279 -23.89 -0.26 3.71
C LYS A 279 -22.56 0.23 3.14
#